data_AF-A0A2V8YA78-F1
#
_entry.id   AF-A0A2V8YA78-F1
#
_cell.length_a   1.000
_cell.length_b   1.000
_cell.length_c   1.000
_cell.angle_alpha   90.00
_cell.angle_beta   90.00
_cell.angle_gamma   90.00
#
_symmetry.space_group_name_H-M   'P 1'
#
loop_
_entity.id
_entity.type
_entity.pdbx_description
1 polymer ?
#
loop_
_entity_poly.entity_id
_entity_poly.type
_entity_poly.pdbx_seq_one_letter_code
_entity_poly.pdbx_strand_id
1 'polypeptide(L)'
;MDVKKDTKKRFQVNELEADWGGFLVDADAVASLRFFDRAIKAAAQNDPGIVREAWDQRRTIVTSNGRDFMRYIQEFQNPPNNPACRDLWGLLVIPNAQLAREKGLQTIRRGLHVLQREPLRWPGAALLNLYVRLTADGRAGIHRFKRCPFSEHPERGIHINEPWNTW
;
A
#
# COMPACT_ATOMS: atom_id res chain seq x y z
N MET A 1 -41.10 -1.24 12.29
CA MET A 1 -39.80 -0.81 12.83
C MET A 1 -38.73 -1.35 11.90
N ASP A 2 -38.31 -0.54 10.94
CA ASP A 2 -37.25 -0.91 10.01
C ASP A 2 -35.94 -1.06 10.78
N VAL A 3 -35.47 -2.29 10.87
CA VAL A 3 -34.08 -2.58 11.25
C VAL A 3 -33.23 -2.12 10.08
N LYS A 4 -32.82 -0.85 10.08
CA LYS A 4 -31.70 -0.39 9.26
C LYS A 4 -30.51 -1.26 9.64
N LYS A 5 -30.25 -2.26 8.80
CA LYS A 5 -29.02 -3.04 8.78
C LYS A 5 -27.90 -2.03 8.61
N ASP A 6 -27.25 -1.68 9.70
CA ASP A 6 -26.04 -0.87 9.67
C ASP A 6 -24.96 -1.75 9.03
N THR A 7 -24.92 -1.72 7.70
CA THR A 7 -23.84 -2.27 6.89
C THR A 7 -22.59 -1.48 7.23
N LYS A 8 -21.95 -1.83 8.36
CA LYS A 8 -20.60 -1.39 8.71
C LYS A 8 -19.76 -1.44 7.44
N LYS A 9 -19.37 -0.26 6.95
CA LYS A 9 -18.77 -0.09 5.62
C LYS A 9 -17.62 -1.07 5.46
N ARG A 10 -17.82 -2.09 4.61
CA ARG A 10 -16.81 -3.10 4.29
C ARG A 10 -15.52 -2.45 3.77
N PHE A 11 -15.65 -1.27 3.18
CA PHE A 11 -14.63 -0.44 2.55
C PHE A 11 -14.46 0.90 3.28
N GLN A 12 -13.23 1.34 3.53
CA GLN A 12 -12.95 2.60 4.24
C GLN A 12 -12.90 3.80 3.29
N VAL A 13 -12.31 3.61 2.12
CA VAL A 13 -12.17 4.47 0.96
C VAL A 13 -13.28 4.25 -0.06
N ASN A 14 -13.37 3.14 -0.79
CA ASN A 14 -14.44 2.81 -1.75
C ASN A 14 -14.41 1.32 -2.15
N GLU A 15 -15.34 0.86 -2.98
CA GLU A 15 -15.47 -0.55 -3.37
C GLU A 15 -14.23 -1.14 -4.08
N LEU A 16 -13.39 -0.32 -4.71
CA LEU A 16 -12.14 -0.78 -5.34
C LEU A 16 -11.12 -1.27 -4.32
N GLU A 17 -11.27 -0.98 -3.02
CA GLU A 17 -10.44 -1.62 -1.98
C GLU A 17 -10.59 -3.14 -1.96
N ALA A 18 -11.73 -3.68 -2.42
CA ALA A 18 -11.96 -5.12 -2.50
C ALA A 18 -10.90 -5.83 -3.35
N ASP A 19 -10.34 -5.10 -4.32
CA ASP A 19 -9.43 -5.62 -5.33
C ASP A 19 -7.99 -5.78 -4.84
N TRP A 20 -7.69 -5.30 -3.64
CA TRP A 20 -6.36 -5.45 -3.06
C TRP A 20 -5.99 -6.94 -2.88
N GLY A 21 -4.86 -7.32 -3.45
CA GLY A 21 -4.33 -8.68 -3.50
C GLY A 21 -3.65 -9.16 -2.22
N GLY A 22 -3.32 -8.24 -1.30
CA GLY A 22 -2.50 -8.50 -0.11
C GLY A 22 -1.08 -7.94 -0.28
N PHE A 23 -0.11 -8.57 0.38
CA PHE A 23 1.28 -8.12 0.34
C PHE A 23 2.13 -8.96 -0.61
N LEU A 24 3.09 -8.31 -1.25
CA LEU A 24 4.17 -8.93 -2.02
C LEU A 24 5.49 -8.64 -1.32
N VAL A 25 6.11 -9.65 -0.75
CA VAL A 25 7.27 -9.51 0.13
C VAL A 25 8.56 -9.80 -0.64
N ASP A 26 9.44 -8.81 -0.67
CA ASP A 26 10.78 -8.89 -1.22
C ASP A 26 11.66 -9.90 -0.45
N ALA A 27 12.72 -10.39 -1.08
CA ALA A 27 13.63 -11.39 -0.52
C ALA A 27 14.27 -10.91 0.79
N ASP A 28 14.64 -9.63 0.90
CA ASP A 28 15.25 -9.04 2.11
C ASP A 28 14.25 -8.91 3.29
N ALA A 29 12.95 -8.94 2.96
CA ALA A 29 11.85 -8.79 3.87
C ALA A 29 11.18 -10.14 4.20
N VAL A 30 11.63 -11.27 3.66
CA VAL A 30 10.92 -12.57 3.73
C VAL A 30 10.53 -13.02 5.15
N ALA A 31 11.36 -12.72 6.16
CA ALA A 31 11.06 -13.00 7.57
C ALA A 31 9.79 -12.27 8.08
N SER A 32 9.32 -11.25 7.36
CA SER A 32 8.12 -10.50 7.69
C SER A 32 6.82 -11.15 7.22
N LEU A 33 6.86 -12.17 6.35
CA LEU A 33 5.68 -12.82 5.77
C LEU A 33 4.62 -13.19 6.82
N ARG A 34 5.07 -13.72 7.96
CA ARG A 34 4.21 -14.18 9.07
C ARG A 34 3.39 -13.08 9.75
N PHE A 35 3.71 -11.82 9.54
CA PHE A 35 3.01 -10.69 10.18
C PHE A 35 1.84 -10.15 9.36
N PHE A 36 1.70 -10.59 8.12
CA PHE A 36 0.78 -10.01 7.15
C PHE A 36 -0.21 -11.05 6.62
N ASP A 37 -1.48 -10.69 6.62
CA ASP A 37 -2.51 -11.52 5.98
C ASP A 37 -2.37 -11.45 4.45
N ARG A 38 -2.61 -12.57 3.77
CA ARG A 38 -2.54 -12.69 2.30
C ARG A 38 -1.17 -12.28 1.70
N ALA A 39 -0.11 -12.37 2.48
CA ALA A 39 1.25 -12.09 2.02
C ALA A 39 1.86 -13.27 1.29
N ILE A 40 2.54 -12.98 0.18
CA ILE A 40 3.32 -13.96 -0.58
C ILE A 40 4.72 -13.41 -0.83
N LYS A 41 5.70 -14.29 -1.02
CA LYS A 41 7.04 -13.91 -1.47
C LYS A 41 6.98 -13.53 -2.94
N ALA A 42 7.71 -12.49 -3.34
CA ALA A 42 7.87 -12.12 -4.74
C ALA A 42 8.51 -13.26 -5.55
N ALA A 43 8.01 -13.47 -6.77
CA ALA A 43 8.59 -14.42 -7.71
C ALA A 43 9.73 -13.78 -8.51
N ALA A 44 9.58 -12.50 -8.87
CA ALA A 44 10.63 -11.72 -9.49
C ALA A 44 11.88 -11.60 -8.60
N GLN A 45 13.05 -11.63 -9.24
CA GLN A 45 14.36 -11.60 -8.55
C GLN A 45 15.00 -10.20 -8.56
N ASN A 46 14.35 -9.20 -9.15
CA ASN A 46 14.86 -7.83 -9.23
C ASN A 46 13.74 -6.81 -8.96
N ASP A 47 14.12 -5.65 -8.44
CA ASP A 47 13.17 -4.61 -8.01
C ASP A 47 12.20 -4.18 -9.13
N PRO A 48 12.64 -3.93 -10.40
CA PRO A 48 11.70 -3.57 -11.47
C PRO A 48 10.68 -4.68 -11.78
N GLY A 49 11.10 -5.94 -11.69
CA GLY A 49 10.21 -7.09 -11.86
C GLY A 49 9.21 -7.21 -10.72
N ILE A 50 9.65 -6.97 -9.48
CA ILE A 50 8.77 -6.97 -8.29
C ILE A 50 7.73 -5.86 -8.38
N VAL A 51 8.12 -4.67 -8.86
CA VAL A 51 7.19 -3.56 -9.10
C VAL A 51 6.09 -3.95 -10.09
N ARG A 52 6.46 -4.58 -11.21
CA ARG A 52 5.48 -5.07 -12.21
C ARG A 52 4.58 -6.15 -11.63
N GLU A 53 5.16 -7.13 -10.94
CA GLU A 53 4.42 -8.21 -10.29
C GLU A 53 3.40 -7.67 -9.28
N ALA A 54 3.79 -6.67 -8.48
CA ALA A 54 2.91 -6.02 -7.52
C ALA A 54 1.75 -5.29 -8.20
N TRP A 55 2.00 -4.61 -9.31
CA TRP A 55 0.97 -3.95 -10.09
C TRP A 55 -0.04 -4.96 -10.66
N ASP A 56 0.46 -5.99 -11.35
CA ASP A 56 -0.36 -7.03 -11.99
C ASP A 56 -1.24 -7.77 -10.96
N GLN A 57 -0.68 -8.06 -9.78
CA GLN A 57 -1.37 -8.81 -8.73
C GLN A 57 -2.10 -7.93 -7.71
N ARG A 58 -2.08 -6.61 -7.88
CA ARG A 58 -2.73 -5.64 -6.99
C ARG A 58 -2.24 -5.67 -5.54
N ARG A 59 -0.92 -5.84 -5.34
CA ARG A 59 -0.30 -6.08 -4.03
C ARG A 59 0.52 -4.90 -3.54
N THR A 60 0.54 -4.70 -2.23
CA THR A 60 1.46 -3.76 -1.57
C THR A 60 2.83 -4.39 -1.44
N ILE A 61 3.87 -3.73 -1.93
CA ILE A 61 5.26 -4.22 -1.83
C ILE A 61 5.75 -4.07 -0.38
N VAL A 62 6.45 -5.07 0.15
CA VAL A 62 7.15 -5.01 1.44
C VAL A 62 8.64 -5.28 1.22
N THR A 63 9.52 -4.36 1.62
CA THR A 63 10.98 -4.45 1.41
C THR A 63 11.74 -3.80 2.56
N SER A 64 13.01 -4.18 2.75
CA SER A 64 13.96 -3.40 3.55
C SER A 64 14.80 -2.42 2.72
N ASN A 65 14.72 -2.47 1.38
CA ASN A 65 15.40 -1.57 0.44
C ASN A 65 14.48 -0.46 -0.10
N GLY A 66 14.20 0.56 0.71
CA GLY A 66 13.28 1.63 0.30
C GLY A 66 13.75 2.52 -0.86
N ARG A 67 15.06 2.74 -1.03
CA ARG A 67 15.58 3.73 -1.99
C ARG A 67 15.35 3.29 -3.43
N ASP A 68 15.74 2.07 -3.76
CA ASP A 68 15.65 1.57 -5.13
C ASP A 68 14.19 1.36 -5.54
N PHE A 69 13.36 0.81 -4.65
CA PHE A 69 11.93 0.69 -4.91
C PHE A 69 11.26 2.04 -5.14
N MET A 70 11.57 3.08 -4.37
CA MET A 70 11.00 4.42 -4.65
C MET A 70 11.33 4.89 -6.07
N ARG A 71 12.57 4.72 -6.54
CA ARG A 71 12.97 5.08 -7.91
C ARG A 71 12.17 4.27 -8.94
N TYR A 72 12.18 2.94 -8.84
CA TYR A 72 11.55 2.08 -9.85
C TYR A 72 10.03 2.21 -9.87
N ILE A 73 9.39 2.47 -8.73
CA ILE A 73 7.97 2.77 -8.65
C ILE A 73 7.65 4.08 -9.38
N GLN A 74 8.44 5.13 -9.16
CA GLN A 74 8.24 6.42 -9.83
C GLN A 74 8.38 6.31 -11.35
N GLU A 75 9.42 5.60 -11.81
CA GLU A 75 9.65 5.32 -13.24
C GLU A 75 8.52 4.48 -13.84
N PHE A 76 8.05 3.45 -13.12
CA PHE A 76 6.98 2.58 -13.59
C PHE A 76 5.63 3.28 -13.68
N GLN A 77 5.30 4.11 -12.69
CA GLN A 77 4.03 4.85 -12.63
C GLN A 77 3.94 5.99 -13.65
N ASN A 78 5.07 6.61 -13.99
CA ASN A 78 5.13 7.81 -14.83
C ASN A 78 6.03 7.63 -16.08
N PRO A 79 5.82 6.60 -16.91
CA PRO A 79 6.58 6.45 -18.14
C PRO A 79 6.18 7.54 -19.13
N PRO A 80 7.08 7.95 -20.05
CA PRO A 80 6.71 8.76 -21.20
C PRO A 80 5.57 8.08 -21.99
N ASN A 81 4.56 8.85 -22.42
CA ASN A 81 3.40 8.36 -23.18
C ASN A 81 2.61 7.23 -22.49
N ASN A 82 2.33 7.38 -21.19
CA ASN A 82 1.65 6.34 -20.39
C ASN A 82 0.23 6.02 -20.91
N PRO A 83 -0.01 4.84 -21.54
CA PRO A 83 -1.30 4.54 -22.17
C PRO A 83 -2.34 3.96 -21.19
N ALA A 84 -1.92 3.68 -19.94
CA ALA A 84 -2.76 3.01 -18.95
C ALA A 84 -2.44 3.53 -17.54
N CYS A 85 -3.37 3.37 -16.60
CA CYS A 85 -3.04 3.67 -15.22
C CYS A 85 -2.07 2.62 -14.67
N ARG A 86 -0.95 3.09 -14.13
CA ARG A 86 0.11 2.26 -13.53
C ARG A 86 0.25 2.47 -12.03
N ASP A 87 -0.75 3.09 -11.40
CA ASP A 87 -0.77 3.25 -9.95
C ASP A 87 -0.59 1.90 -9.26
N LEU A 88 0.36 1.85 -8.36
CA LEU A 88 0.57 0.70 -7.50
C LEU A 88 -0.41 0.69 -6.34
N TRP A 89 -0.29 -0.40 -5.59
CA TRP A 89 -1.03 -0.66 -4.36
C TRP A 89 -0.18 -0.33 -3.13
N GLY A 90 0.74 0.61 -3.26
CA GLY A 90 1.61 1.11 -2.19
C GLY A 90 2.92 0.35 -1.98
N LEU A 91 3.75 0.93 -1.11
CA LEU A 91 5.06 0.42 -0.68
C LEU A 91 5.16 0.50 0.84
N LEU A 92 5.57 -0.58 1.48
CA LEU A 92 5.91 -0.65 2.90
C LEU A 92 7.40 -0.97 3.05
N VAL A 93 8.17 0.00 3.54
CA VAL A 93 9.58 -0.16 3.87
C VAL A 93 9.73 -0.47 5.35
N ILE A 94 10.35 -1.61 5.66
CA ILE A 94 10.53 -2.10 7.02
C ILE A 94 12.01 -2.07 7.44
N PRO A 95 12.31 -1.89 8.74
CA PRO A 95 13.69 -1.97 9.23
C PRO A 95 14.31 -3.33 8.94
N ASN A 96 15.58 -3.33 8.55
CA ASN A 96 16.32 -4.58 8.32
C ASN A 96 16.56 -5.34 9.65
N ALA A 97 16.86 -4.62 10.74
CA ALA A 97 17.06 -5.24 12.06
C ALA A 97 15.79 -5.95 12.54
N GLN A 98 15.90 -7.26 12.84
CA GLN A 98 14.75 -8.11 13.18
C GLN A 98 13.94 -7.58 14.36
N LEU A 99 14.59 -7.19 15.46
CA LEU A 99 13.89 -6.71 16.65
C LEU A 99 13.06 -5.43 16.37
N ALA A 100 13.65 -4.49 15.63
CA ALA A 100 12.98 -3.25 15.23
C ALA A 100 11.80 -3.52 14.29
N ARG A 101 11.99 -4.47 13.36
CA ARG A 101 10.96 -4.95 12.45
C ARG A 101 9.77 -5.53 13.22
N GLU A 102 10.01 -6.45 14.15
CA GLU A 102 8.94 -7.09 14.92
C GLU A 102 8.14 -6.07 15.74
N LYS A 103 8.83 -5.15 16.43
CA LYS A 103 8.19 -4.06 17.17
C LYS A 103 7.31 -3.18 16.28
N GLY A 104 7.85 -2.72 15.14
CA GLY A 104 7.13 -1.85 14.21
C GLY A 104 5.95 -2.53 13.52
N LEU A 105 6.13 -3.79 13.10
CA LEU A 105 5.09 -4.56 12.42
C LEU A 105 3.87 -4.83 13.30
N GLN A 106 4.06 -5.07 14.60
CA GLN A 106 2.93 -5.22 15.52
C GLN A 106 2.06 -3.95 15.57
N THR A 107 2.68 -2.75 15.54
CA THR A 107 1.98 -1.47 15.59
C THR A 107 1.10 -1.22 14.35
N ILE A 108 1.52 -1.69 13.18
CA ILE A 108 0.82 -1.45 11.91
C ILE A 108 0.08 -2.68 11.37
N ARG A 109 0.07 -3.80 12.11
CA ARG A 109 -0.51 -5.08 11.66
C ARG A 109 -1.95 -4.94 11.18
N ARG A 110 -2.76 -4.14 11.89
CA ARG A 110 -4.19 -3.94 11.59
C ARG A 110 -4.45 -2.78 10.62
N GLY A 111 -3.44 -1.98 10.30
CA GLY A 111 -3.57 -0.77 9.50
C GLY A 111 -2.67 0.35 10.02
N LEU A 112 -2.75 1.49 9.35
CA LEU A 112 -1.96 2.68 9.63
C LEU A 112 -2.76 3.62 10.53
N HIS A 113 -2.13 4.14 11.58
CA HIS A 113 -2.73 5.22 12.36
C HIS A 113 -2.52 6.53 11.61
N VAL A 114 -3.62 7.05 11.06
CA VAL A 114 -3.64 8.16 10.11
C VAL A 114 -4.61 9.19 10.69
N LEU A 115 -4.11 10.35 11.13
CA LEU A 115 -4.88 11.37 11.88
C LEU A 115 -5.41 10.86 13.23
N GLN A 116 -6.26 11.65 13.90
CA GLN A 116 -6.99 11.26 15.11
C GLN A 116 -8.21 10.37 14.82
N ARG A 117 -8.10 9.47 13.83
CA ARG A 117 -9.21 8.65 13.30
C ARG A 117 -8.96 7.18 13.56
N GLU A 118 -9.94 6.34 13.19
CA GLU A 118 -9.75 4.89 13.13
C GLU A 118 -8.56 4.54 12.21
N PRO A 119 -7.84 3.43 12.50
CA PRO A 119 -6.73 3.01 11.65
C PRO A 119 -7.17 2.75 10.21
N LEU A 120 -6.45 3.33 9.25
CA LEU A 120 -6.62 3.05 7.83
C LEU A 120 -6.13 1.62 7.55
N ARG A 121 -7.05 0.71 7.23
CA ARG A 121 -6.70 -0.68 6.93
C ARG A 121 -5.86 -0.74 5.64
N TRP A 122 -5.07 -1.80 5.53
CA TRP A 122 -4.18 -2.02 4.39
C TRP A 122 -4.83 -1.97 3.00
N PRO A 123 -6.04 -2.52 2.76
CA PRO A 123 -6.72 -2.33 1.48
C PRO A 123 -6.92 -0.85 1.12
N GLY A 124 -7.31 -0.03 2.11
CA GLY A 124 -7.45 1.41 1.95
C GLY A 124 -6.11 2.09 1.69
N ALA A 125 -5.08 1.79 2.50
CA ALA A 125 -3.73 2.33 2.28
C ALA A 125 -3.17 1.96 0.90
N ALA A 126 -3.46 0.76 0.43
CA ALA A 126 -3.06 0.27 -0.87
C ALA A 126 -3.81 0.99 -2.00
N LEU A 127 -5.14 1.12 -1.88
CA LEU A 127 -5.94 1.86 -2.86
C LEU A 127 -5.53 3.32 -2.95
N LEU A 128 -5.09 3.95 -1.85
CA LEU A 128 -4.57 5.32 -1.83
C LEU A 128 -3.12 5.41 -2.35
N ASN A 129 -2.51 4.30 -2.78
CA ASN A 129 -1.13 4.17 -3.22
C ASN A 129 -0.12 4.81 -2.25
N LEU A 130 -0.21 4.43 -0.97
CA LEU A 130 0.64 4.99 0.07
C LEU A 130 2.04 4.37 0.09
N TYR A 131 3.03 5.22 0.27
CA TYR A 131 4.37 4.89 0.72
C TYR A 131 4.44 5.00 2.25
N VAL A 132 4.73 3.88 2.90
CA VAL A 132 4.87 3.77 4.34
C VAL A 132 6.30 3.35 4.67
N ARG A 133 6.98 4.10 5.52
CA ARG A 133 8.30 3.74 6.04
C ARG A 133 8.23 3.56 7.55
N LEU A 134 8.49 2.34 8.00
CA LEU A 134 8.67 2.05 9.40
C LEU A 134 10.08 2.43 9.85
N THR A 135 10.15 3.22 10.92
CA THR A 135 11.39 3.54 11.62
C THR A 135 11.74 2.43 12.61
N ALA A 136 12.99 2.44 13.09
CA ALA A 136 13.47 1.42 14.03
C ALA A 136 12.75 1.45 15.40
N ASP A 137 12.21 2.61 15.80
CA ASP A 137 11.43 2.79 17.02
C ASP A 137 9.94 2.42 16.85
N GLY A 138 9.52 2.02 15.65
CA GLY A 138 8.17 1.55 15.34
C GLY A 138 7.20 2.65 14.94
N ARG A 139 7.69 3.84 14.57
CA ARG A 139 6.86 4.91 13.99
C ARG A 139 6.72 4.69 12.48
N ALA A 140 5.58 5.10 11.93
CA ALA A 140 5.32 5.04 10.49
C ALA A 140 5.36 6.46 9.91
N GLY A 141 6.29 6.71 8.99
CA GLY A 141 6.21 7.83 8.07
C GLY A 141 5.29 7.44 6.91
N ILE A 142 4.33 8.29 6.55
CA ILE A 142 3.33 8.01 5.52
C ILE A 142 3.34 9.13 4.50
N HIS A 143 3.48 8.76 3.23
CA HIS A 143 3.39 9.65 2.08
C HIS A 143 2.50 9.00 1.02
N ARG A 144 1.94 9.80 0.12
CA ARG A 144 1.21 9.30 -1.05
C ARG A 144 2.11 9.37 -2.28
N PHE A 145 2.18 8.30 -3.07
CA PHE A 145 2.81 8.40 -4.39
C PHE A 145 1.94 9.26 -5.31
N LYS A 146 2.59 10.04 -6.18
CA LYS A 146 1.89 10.76 -7.25
C LYS A 146 1.07 9.76 -8.07
N ARG A 147 -0.21 10.07 -8.29
CA ARG A 147 -1.14 9.20 -8.98
C ARG A 147 -1.03 9.38 -10.49
N CYS A 148 -1.44 8.37 -11.23
CA CYS A 148 -1.52 8.43 -12.68
C CYS A 148 -2.57 9.49 -13.10
N PRO A 149 -2.40 10.21 -14.23
CA PRO A 149 -3.38 11.21 -14.67
C PRO A 149 -4.80 10.67 -14.86
N PHE A 150 -4.94 9.38 -15.19
CA PHE A 150 -6.25 8.72 -15.27
C PHE A 150 -6.95 8.70 -13.91
N SER A 151 -6.23 8.38 -12.84
CA SER A 151 -6.75 8.34 -11.46
C SER A 151 -7.06 9.73 -10.92
N GLU A 152 -6.33 10.76 -11.35
CA GLU A 152 -6.52 12.16 -10.95
C GLU A 152 -7.56 12.90 -11.82
N HIS A 153 -8.09 12.26 -12.86
CA HIS A 153 -9.03 12.91 -13.77
C HIS A 153 -10.30 13.35 -13.01
N PRO A 154 -10.72 14.63 -13.08
CA PRO A 154 -11.78 15.16 -12.23
C PRO A 154 -13.14 14.47 -12.44
N GLU A 155 -13.42 13.99 -13.65
CA GLU A 155 -14.71 13.35 -13.99
C GLU A 155 -14.66 11.81 -14.07
N ARG A 156 -13.47 11.24 -14.27
CA ARG A 156 -13.28 9.82 -14.63
C ARG A 156 -12.27 9.10 -13.74
N GLY A 157 -11.65 9.85 -12.83
CA GLY A 157 -10.65 9.36 -11.90
C GLY A 157 -11.28 8.65 -10.72
N ILE A 158 -10.41 8.20 -9.82
CA ILE A 158 -10.84 7.43 -8.65
C ILE A 158 -11.43 8.40 -7.63
N HIS A 159 -12.73 8.28 -7.38
CA HIS A 159 -13.37 9.04 -6.32
C HIS A 159 -13.01 8.44 -4.95
N ILE A 160 -12.25 9.19 -4.16
CA ILE A 160 -11.83 8.82 -2.81
C ILE A 160 -12.81 9.44 -1.81
N ASN A 161 -13.48 8.60 -1.02
CA ASN A 161 -14.42 9.10 -0.03
C ASN A 161 -13.69 9.85 1.10
N GLU A 162 -14.34 10.89 1.62
CA GLU A 162 -13.93 11.50 2.87
C GLU A 162 -13.90 10.45 4.00
N PRO A 163 -12.92 10.52 4.91
CA PRO A 163 -11.89 11.57 5.03
C PRO A 163 -10.57 11.26 4.32
N TRP A 164 -10.53 10.24 3.48
CA TRP A 164 -9.28 9.69 2.97
C TRP A 164 -8.73 10.43 1.74
N ASN A 165 -9.43 11.47 1.30
CA ASN A 165 -9.06 12.34 0.18
C ASN A 165 -8.04 13.44 0.54
N THR A 166 -7.76 13.67 1.83
CA THR A 166 -6.96 14.82 2.31
C THR A 166 -5.42 14.66 2.27
N TRP A 167 -4.86 13.88 1.33
CA TRP A 167 -3.44 13.48 1.33
C TRP A 167 -2.74 13.73 0.00
#